data_AF-A0A3D4P225-F1
#
_entry.id   AF-A0A3D4P225-F1
#
_cell.length_a   1.000
_cell.length_b   1.000
_cell.length_c   1.000
_cell.angle_alpha   90.00
_cell.angle_beta   90.00
_cell.angle_gamma   90.00
#
_symmetry.space_group_name_H-M   'P 1'
#
loop_
_entity.id
_entity.type
_entity.pdbx_description
1 polymer ?
#
loop_
_entity_poly.entity_id
_entity_poly.type
_entity_poly.pdbx_seq_one_letter_code
_entity_poly.pdbx_strand_id
1 'polypeptide(L)' 'IRDDTRIRASLPTIKYLLSQKARLVVASHLGRPKGKVDAKLSLRPVAKRLGELIGREVILAPAVVGDEVEKLKKGLGGG' A
#
# COMPACT_ATOMS: atom_id res chain seq x y z
N ILE A 1 2.06 -14.41 -2.95
CA ILE A 1 0.59 -14.23 -2.91
C ILE A 1 -0.02 -15.36 -3.70
N ARG A 2 -0.98 -16.10 -3.12
CA ARG A 2 -1.64 -17.23 -3.80
C ARG A 2 -2.97 -16.82 -4.46
N ASP A 3 -3.66 -15.86 -3.86
CA ASP A 3 -4.89 -15.25 -4.37
C ASP A 3 -4.80 -13.73 -4.21
N ASP A 4 -5.00 -12.99 -5.30
CA ASP A 4 -4.95 -11.52 -5.35
C ASP A 4 -6.33 -10.87 -5.54
N THR A 5 -7.43 -11.62 -5.42
CA THR A 5 -8.82 -11.16 -5.63
C THR A 5 -9.13 -9.89 -4.83
N ARG A 6 -8.69 -9.79 -3.57
CA ARG A 6 -8.89 -8.59 -2.73
C ARG A 6 -8.08 -7.38 -3.20
N ILE A 7 -6.91 -7.59 -3.79
CA ILE A 7 -6.11 -6.50 -4.37
C ILE A 7 -6.81 -6.01 -5.65
N ARG A 8 -7.32 -6.93 -6.48
CA ARG A 8 -8.05 -6.58 -7.70
C ARG A 8 -9.34 -5.82 -7.41
N ALA A 9 -10.04 -6.20 -6.35
CA ALA A 9 -11.28 -5.54 -5.94
C ALA A 9 -11.10 -4.05 -5.58
N SER A 10 -9.91 -3.63 -5.12
CA SER A 10 -9.63 -2.22 -4.81
C SER A 10 -9.13 -1.40 -6.01
N LEU A 11 -8.79 -2.06 -7.13
CA LEU A 11 -8.22 -1.37 -8.30
C LEU A 11 -9.13 -0.28 -8.90
N PRO A 12 -10.47 -0.41 -8.98
CA PRO A 12 -11.31 0.66 -9.52
C PRO A 12 -11.14 1.98 -8.76
N THR A 13 -11.18 1.94 -7.42
CA THR A 13 -10.99 3.12 -6.56
C THR A 13 -9.57 3.67 -6.67
N ILE A 14 -8.56 2.80 -6.64
CA ILE A 14 -7.15 3.20 -6.75
C ILE A 14 -6.90 3.89 -8.09
N LYS A 15 -7.33 3.27 -9.20
CA LYS A 15 -7.16 3.84 -10.55
C LYS A 15 -7.91 5.16 -10.71
N TYR A 16 -9.12 5.28 -10.14
CA TYR A 16 -9.85 6.54 -10.12
C TYR A 16 -9.05 7.64 -9.42
N LEU A 17 -8.57 7.42 -8.20
CA LEU A 17 -7.80 8.41 -7.44
C LEU A 17 -6.51 8.82 -8.16
N LEU A 18 -5.79 7.85 -8.72
CA LEU A 18 -4.58 8.13 -9.51
C LEU A 18 -4.90 8.95 -10.79
N SER A 19 -6.03 8.68 -11.46
CA SER A 19 -6.48 9.46 -12.62
C SER A 19 -6.78 10.93 -12.27
N GLN A 20 -7.22 11.18 -11.03
CA GLN A 20 -7.45 12.52 -10.48
C GLN A 20 -6.18 13.17 -9.91
N LYS A 21 -5.00 12.57 -10.15
CA LYS A 21 -3.71 13.02 -9.63
C LYS A 21 -3.66 13.12 -8.10
N ALA A 22 -4.45 12.31 -7.40
CA ALA A 22 -4.44 12.27 -5.95
C ALA A 22 -3.09 11.71 -5.44
N ARG A 23 -2.66 12.20 -4.27
CA ARG A 23 -1.57 11.56 -3.51
C ARG A 23 -2.17 10.41 -2.72
N LEU A 24 -1.83 9.17 -3.07
CA LEU A 24 -2.48 7.99 -2.52
C LEU A 24 -1.65 7.34 -1.41
N VAL A 25 -2.29 7.16 -0.25
CA VAL A 25 -1.77 6.35 0.87
C VAL A 25 -2.77 5.24 1.13
N VAL A 26 -2.32 3.99 1.11
CA VAL A 26 -3.17 2.81 1.34
C VAL A 26 -2.77 2.15 2.64
N ALA A 27 -3.75 1.95 3.53
CA ALA A 27 -3.59 1.16 4.75
C ALA A 27 -4.34 -0.17 4.60
N SER A 28 -3.75 -1.24 5.13
CA SER A 28 -4.36 -2.57 5.14
C SER A 28 -3.85 -3.38 6.32
N HIS A 29 -4.40 -4.58 6.51
CA HIS A 29 -3.96 -5.53 7.51
C HIS A 29 -3.81 -6.91 6.87
N LEU A 30 -2.92 -7.74 7.42
CA LEU A 30 -2.77 -9.14 7.04
C LEU A 30 -2.74 -9.99 8.30
N GLY A 31 -3.65 -10.97 8.37
CA GLY A 31 -3.78 -11.82 9.55
C GLY A 31 -4.14 -11.04 10.81
N ARG A 32 -3.64 -11.52 11.97
CA ARG A 32 -3.93 -10.96 13.29
C ARG A 32 -2.62 -10.85 14.11
N PRO A 33 -1.84 -9.77 13.94
CA PRO A 33 -0.52 -9.62 14.57
C PRO A 33 -0.54 -9.40 16.09
N LYS A 34 -1.71 -9.15 16.70
CA LYS A 34 -1.88 -8.95 18.16
C LYS A 34 -0.89 -7.95 18.76
N GLY A 35 -0.65 -6.83 18.06
CA GLY A 35 0.20 -5.74 18.53
C GLY A 35 1.71 -5.97 18.38
N LYS A 36 2.15 -7.07 17.77
CA LYS A 36 3.57 -7.37 17.52
C LYS A 36 3.90 -7.27 16.04
N VAL A 37 5.15 -6.91 15.74
CA VAL A 37 5.67 -6.97 14.37
C VAL A 37 6.01 -8.42 14.03
N ASP A 38 5.34 -8.97 13.02
CA ASP A 38 5.62 -10.31 12.48
C ASP A 38 5.99 -10.19 11.00
N ALA A 39 7.22 -10.56 10.65
CA ALA A 39 7.72 -10.53 9.29
C ALA A 39 6.89 -11.39 8.32
N LYS A 40 6.28 -12.48 8.80
CA LYS A 40 5.39 -13.34 7.99
C LYS A 40 4.05 -12.67 7.66
N LEU A 41 3.64 -11.69 8.47
CA LEU A 41 2.43 -10.88 8.26
C LEU A 41 2.72 -9.54 7.59
N SER A 42 3.94 -9.35 7.05
CA SER A 42 4.30 -8.13 6.33
C SER A 42 3.43 -7.93 5.08
N LEU A 43 3.08 -6.68 4.79
CA LEU A 43 2.41 -6.28 3.55
C LEU A 43 3.37 -6.08 2.37
N ARG A 44 4.68 -6.29 2.54
CA ARG A 44 5.67 -6.19 1.44
C ARG A 44 5.28 -6.97 0.17
N PRO A 45 4.85 -8.25 0.23
CA PRO A 45 4.39 -8.94 -0.98
C PRO A 45 3.14 -8.30 -1.59
N VAL A 46 2.24 -7.71 -0.78
CA VAL A 46 1.03 -7.03 -1.23
C VAL A 46 1.36 -5.73 -1.96
N ALA A 47 2.27 -4.92 -1.41
CA ALA A 47 2.76 -3.70 -2.04
C ALA A 47 3.37 -4.00 -3.42
N LYS A 48 4.23 -5.02 -3.52
CA LYS A 48 4.80 -5.45 -4.80
C LYS A 48 3.72 -5.83 -5.81
N ARG A 49 2.75 -6.67 -5.42
CA ARG A 49 1.69 -7.13 -6.32
C ARG A 49 0.75 -6.00 -6.74
N LEU A 50 0.42 -5.08 -5.83
CA LEU A 50 -0.36 -3.91 -6.18
C LEU A 50 0.37 -3.07 -7.22
N GLY A 51 1.68 -2.84 -7.04
CA GLY A 51 2.53 -2.13 -8.00
C GLY A 51 2.53 -2.75 -9.39
N GLU A 52 2.66 -4.08 -9.48
CA GLU A 52 2.53 -4.82 -10.75
C GLU A 52 1.17 -4.58 -11.43
N LEU A 53 0.07 -4.56 -10.66
CA LEU A 53 -1.29 -4.41 -11.19
C LEU A 53 -1.64 -2.98 -11.64
N ILE A 54 -1.01 -1.96 -11.04
CA ILE A 54 -1.22 -0.56 -11.40
C ILE A 54 -0.14 -0.02 -12.35
N GLY A 55 0.93 -0.78 -12.58
CA GLY A 55 2.06 -0.38 -13.43
C GLY A 55 2.89 0.76 -12.83
N ARG A 56 2.97 0.85 -11.51
CA ARG A 56 3.71 1.90 -10.78
C ARG A 56 4.39 1.32 -9.55
N GLU A 57 5.48 1.95 -9.12
CA GLU A 57 6.12 1.59 -7.87
C GLU A 57 5.20 1.91 -6.68
N VAL A 58 5.08 0.95 -5.74
CA VAL A 58 4.35 1.13 -4.49
C VAL A 58 5.33 0.97 -3.34
N ILE A 59 5.62 2.10 -2.67
CA ILE A 59 6.53 2.14 -1.53
C ILE A 59 5.80 1.60 -0.30
N LEU A 60 6.40 0.62 0.39
CA LEU A 60 5.92 0.19 1.70
C LEU A 60 6.55 1.08 2.78
N ALA A 61 5.72 1.85 3.50
CA ALA A 61 6.16 2.62 4.65
C ALA A 61 6.71 1.70 5.77
N PRO A 62 7.73 2.13 6.54
CA PRO A 62 8.36 1.31 7.58
C PRO A 62 7.45 1.09 8.80
N ALA A 63 6.46 1.95 8.98
CA ALA A 63 5.43 1.88 10.01
C ALA A 63 4.11 2.48 9.49
N VAL A 64 3.05 2.41 10.30
CA VAL A 64 1.75 3.03 9.98
C VAL A 64 1.67 4.51 10.37
N VAL A 65 2.51 4.93 11.32
CA VAL A 65 2.62 6.30 11.84
C VAL A 65 4.08 6.62 12.17
N GLY A 66 4.41 7.90 12.38
CA GLY A 66 5.73 8.37 12.78
C GLY A 66 6.36 9.31 11.76
N ASP A 67 7.45 9.97 12.17
CA ASP A 67 8.07 11.05 11.38
C ASP A 67 8.55 10.60 10.00
N GLU A 68 9.07 9.38 9.89
CA GLU A 68 9.47 8.81 8.60
C GLU A 68 8.28 8.62 7.65
N VAL A 69 7.14 8.18 8.20
CA VAL A 69 5.89 8.02 7.42
C VAL A 69 5.37 9.39 6.97
N GLU A 70 5.42 10.40 7.84
CA GLU A 70 5.02 11.76 7.49
C GLU A 70 5.95 12.39 6.43
N LYS A 71 7.27 12.14 6.52
CA LYS A 71 8.23 12.56 5.48
C LYS A 71 7.93 11.90 4.15
N LEU A 72 7.68 10.58 4.12
CA LEU A 72 7.32 9.84 2.91
C LEU A 72 6.03 10.40 2.28
N LYS A 73 4.99 10.63 3.09
CA LYS A 73 3.70 11.19 2.63
C LYS A 73 3.87 12.57 2.01
N LYS A 74 4.67 13.45 2.62
CA LYS A 74 4.95 14.80 2.09
C LYS A 74 5.72 14.76 0.78
N GLY A 75 6.58 13.76 0.59
CA GLY A 75 7.35 13.55 -0.64
C GLY A 75 6.56 12.96 -1.82
N LEU A 76 5.32 12.52 -1.62
CA LEU A 76 4.52 11.98 -2.72
C LEU A 76 4.17 13.06 -3.75
N GLY A 77 4.51 12.77 -5.02
CA GLY A 77 3.99 13.49 -6.18
C GLY A 77 2.49 13.22 -6.38
N GLY A 78 1.84 14.04 -7.20
CA GLY A 78 0.44 13.79 -7.58
C GLY A 78 0.33 12.68 -8.63
N GLY A 79 -0.67 11.82 -8.46
CA GLY A 79 -0.91 10.65 -9.30
C GLY A 79 -0.05 9.47 -8.92
#